data_AF-A0A809RG65-F1
#
_entry.id   AF-A0A809RG65-F1
#
_cell.length_a   1.000
_cell.length_b   1.000
_cell.length_c   1.000
_cell.angle_alpha   90.00
_cell.angle_beta   90.00
_cell.angle_gamma   90.00
#
_symmetry.space_group_name_H-M   'P 1'
#
loop_
_entity.id
_entity.type
_entity.pdbx_description
1 polymer ?
#
loop_
_entity_poly.entity_id
_entity_poly.type
_entity_poly.pdbx_seq_one_letter_code
_entity_poly.pdbx_strand_id
1 'polypeptide(L)'
;MSECCATSRSHKLDCPYCQQPCSAVGVETLCYHLKQPWQWQANEHVSYYFCDHKDCAVIYFSDKGETWQQAELRTHVGVKQPEPDALVCYCFGVHYAEANVAARDYVIAQTKSGSCACTTHNPSGRCCLKDFPR
;
A
#
# COMPACT_ATOMS: atom_id res chain seq x y z
N MET A 1 -35.20 -17.86 -4.94
CA MET A 1 -34.06 -18.36 -4.13
C MET A 1 -32.88 -17.49 -4.51
N SER A 2 -32.42 -16.70 -3.55
CA SER A 2 -31.81 -15.38 -3.70
C SER A 2 -30.51 -15.32 -4.53
N GLU A 3 -30.46 -14.31 -5.38
CA GLU A 3 -29.26 -13.75 -5.99
C GLU A 3 -28.30 -13.23 -4.91
N CYS A 4 -26.99 -13.37 -5.15
CA CYS A 4 -26.03 -12.26 -5.20
C CYS A 4 -24.60 -12.79 -5.05
N CYS A 5 -24.00 -13.23 -6.16
CA CYS A 5 -22.56 -13.16 -6.33
C CYS A 5 -22.16 -11.69 -6.34
N ALA A 6 -21.85 -11.13 -5.17
CA ALA A 6 -21.19 -9.83 -5.09
C ALA A 6 -19.73 -9.99 -5.53
N THR A 7 -19.50 -9.94 -6.84
CA THR A 7 -18.19 -9.62 -7.40
C THR A 7 -17.72 -8.31 -6.77
N SER A 8 -16.71 -8.40 -5.91
CA SER A 8 -16.04 -7.25 -5.28
C SER A 8 -15.49 -6.35 -6.38
N ARG A 9 -16.26 -5.34 -6.80
CA ARG A 9 -15.75 -4.28 -7.67
C ARG A 9 -14.62 -3.62 -6.89
N SER A 10 -13.40 -3.68 -7.41
CA SER A 10 -12.32 -2.85 -6.88
C SER A 10 -12.74 -1.41 -7.13
N HIS A 11 -13.31 -0.75 -6.12
CA HIS A 11 -13.62 0.66 -6.18
C HIS A 11 -12.27 1.37 -6.30
N LYS A 12 -11.96 1.81 -7.53
CA LYS A 12 -10.86 2.74 -7.78
C LYS A 12 -11.39 4.14 -7.63
N LEU A 13 -10.57 5.04 -7.12
CA LEU A 13 -10.84 6.46 -7.07
C LEU A 13 -9.61 7.20 -7.56
N ASP A 14 -9.82 8.25 -8.34
CA ASP A 14 -8.71 9.05 -8.84
C ASP A 14 -8.13 9.88 -7.70
N CYS A 15 -6.81 9.94 -7.61
CA CYS A 15 -6.14 10.77 -6.61
C CYS A 15 -6.54 12.23 -6.80
N PRO A 16 -6.97 12.95 -5.75
CA PRO A 16 -7.38 14.35 -5.86
C PRO A 16 -6.26 15.29 -6.32
N TYR A 17 -5.00 14.84 -6.25
CA TYR A 17 -3.84 15.63 -6.65
C TYR A 17 -3.32 15.29 -8.05
N CYS A 18 -2.95 14.03 -8.31
CA CYS A 18 -2.39 13.63 -9.61
C CYS A 18 -3.41 13.06 -10.62
N GLN A 19 -4.68 12.93 -10.22
CA GLN A 19 -5.79 12.43 -11.04
C GLN A 19 -5.58 11.01 -11.59
N GLN A 20 -4.67 10.24 -10.98
CA GLN A 20 -4.41 8.86 -11.38
C GLN A 20 -5.31 7.88 -10.61
N PRO A 21 -5.78 6.80 -11.25
CA PRO A 21 -6.67 5.83 -10.62
C PRO A 21 -5.95 5.02 -9.55
N CYS A 22 -6.37 5.18 -8.30
CA CYS A 22 -5.75 4.55 -7.13
C CYS A 22 -6.58 3.37 -6.61
N SER A 23 -5.90 2.42 -5.95
CA SER A 23 -6.57 1.25 -5.36
C SER A 23 -6.97 1.53 -3.92
N ALA A 24 -8.11 0.98 -3.50
CA ALA A 24 -8.54 1.01 -2.11
C ALA A 24 -7.52 0.31 -1.19
N VAL A 25 -7.40 0.82 0.03
CA VAL A 25 -6.52 0.31 1.09
C VAL A 25 -7.31 0.21 2.39
N GLY A 26 -6.99 -0.78 3.22
CA GLY A 26 -7.70 -1.02 4.46
C GLY A 26 -7.33 -0.02 5.56
N VAL A 27 -8.28 0.23 6.46
CA VAL A 27 -8.07 1.02 7.69
C VAL A 27 -6.89 0.47 8.50
N GLU A 28 -6.77 -0.86 8.59
CA GLU A 28 -5.67 -1.52 9.30
C GLU A 28 -4.31 -1.05 8.75
N THR A 29 -4.13 -1.06 7.42
CA THR A 29 -2.89 -0.57 6.78
C THR A 29 -2.56 0.85 7.20
N LEU A 30 -3.53 1.78 7.16
CA LEU A 30 -3.31 3.16 7.62
C LEU A 30 -2.86 3.21 9.08
N CYS A 31 -3.52 2.47 9.98
CA CYS A 31 -3.11 2.39 11.39
C CYS A 31 -1.66 1.96 11.58
N TYR A 32 -1.16 1.03 10.74
CA TYR A 32 0.22 0.57 10.79
C TYR A 32 1.24 1.55 10.20
N HIS A 33 0.83 2.53 9.40
CA HIS A 33 1.75 3.43 8.71
C HIS A 33 1.70 4.89 9.16
N LEU A 34 0.60 5.35 9.76
CA LEU A 34 0.52 6.70 10.31
C LEU A 34 1.48 6.87 11.51
N LYS A 35 2.01 8.09 11.71
CA LYS A 35 2.87 8.41 12.86
C LYS A 35 2.15 8.34 14.20
N GLN A 36 0.89 8.77 14.21
CA GLN A 36 0.08 8.91 15.43
C GLN A 36 -1.30 8.27 15.23
N PRO A 37 -1.39 6.95 14.99
CA PRO A 37 -2.65 6.28 14.69
C PRO A 37 -3.67 6.40 15.84
N TRP A 38 -3.23 6.59 17.08
CA TRP A 38 -4.12 6.83 18.24
C TRP A 38 -4.83 8.19 18.23
N GLN A 39 -4.42 9.13 17.37
CA GLN A 39 -5.11 10.41 17.15
C GLN A 39 -5.99 10.40 15.90
N TRP A 40 -5.87 9.36 15.07
CA TRP A 40 -6.68 9.21 13.87
C TRP A 40 -7.93 8.38 14.19
N GLN A 41 -9.10 8.96 13.95
CA GLN A 41 -10.38 8.29 14.11
C GLN A 41 -10.77 7.63 12.79
N ALA A 42 -10.49 6.34 12.67
CA ALA A 42 -10.94 5.56 11.53
C ALA A 42 -12.47 5.59 11.43
N ASN A 43 -12.99 5.86 10.24
CA ASN A 43 -14.42 5.88 9.98
C ASN A 43 -14.80 4.71 9.07
N GLU A 44 -15.69 3.84 9.55
CA GLU A 44 -16.15 2.65 8.84
C GLU A 44 -16.98 2.94 7.58
N HIS A 45 -17.48 4.17 7.44
CA HIS A 45 -18.22 4.65 6.27
C HIS A 45 -17.36 5.44 5.28
N VAL A 46 -16.04 5.48 5.51
CA VAL A 46 -15.08 6.19 4.66
C VAL A 46 -14.18 5.17 3.99
N SER A 47 -14.02 5.32 2.67
CA SER A 47 -13.08 4.50 1.90
C SER A 47 -11.75 5.20 1.79
N TYR A 48 -10.66 4.47 2.00
CA TYR A 48 -9.30 4.97 1.89
C TYR A 48 -8.60 4.37 0.68
N TYR A 49 -7.68 5.12 0.09
CA TYR A 49 -6.98 4.78 -1.15
C TYR A 49 -5.49 5.06 -1.03
N PHE A 50 -4.68 4.24 -1.70
CA PHE A 50 -3.23 4.43 -1.80
C PHE A 50 -2.85 4.91 -3.20
N CYS A 51 -2.17 6.06 -3.26
CA CYS A 51 -1.60 6.58 -4.50
C CYS A 51 -0.17 6.05 -4.66
N ASP A 52 0.12 5.32 -5.73
CA ASP A 52 1.45 4.77 -6.05
C ASP A 52 2.21 5.61 -7.09
N HIS A 53 1.63 6.73 -7.55
CA HIS A 53 2.29 7.60 -8.52
C HIS A 53 3.50 8.30 -7.91
N LYS A 54 4.68 8.15 -8.54
CA LYS A 54 5.98 8.61 -8.04
C LYS A 54 6.02 10.11 -7.73
N ASP A 55 5.56 10.93 -8.68
CA ASP A 55 5.63 12.39 -8.55
C ASP A 55 4.48 13.01 -7.71
N CYS A 56 3.64 12.18 -7.09
CA CYS A 56 2.53 12.65 -6.27
C CYS A 56 2.88 12.57 -4.79
N ALA A 57 2.89 13.72 -4.11
CA ALA A 57 3.19 13.81 -2.67
C ALA A 57 2.14 13.11 -1.79
N VAL A 58 0.90 12.98 -2.28
CA VAL A 58 -0.16 12.24 -1.59
C VAL A 58 0.15 10.75 -1.59
N ILE A 59 0.11 10.14 -0.41
CA ILE A 59 0.29 8.69 -0.22
C ILE A 59 -1.05 8.03 0.01
N TYR A 60 -1.81 8.51 1.01
CA TYR A 60 -3.18 8.08 1.24
C TYR A 60 -4.15 9.22 1.03
N PHE A 61 -5.38 8.88 0.65
CA PHE A 61 -6.49 9.81 0.65
C PHE A 61 -7.81 9.08 0.89
N SER A 62 -8.83 9.82 1.31
CA SER A 62 -10.18 9.29 1.49
C SER A 62 -11.15 9.78 0.43
N ASP A 63 -12.28 9.09 0.28
CA ASP A 63 -13.41 9.54 -0.54
C ASP A 63 -14.11 10.79 0.03
N LYS A 64 -13.73 11.23 1.23
CA LYS A 64 -14.16 12.50 1.84
C LYS A 64 -13.14 13.65 1.66
N GLY A 65 -12.04 13.40 0.96
CA GLY A 65 -11.04 14.41 0.63
C GLY A 65 -9.94 14.60 1.68
N GLU A 66 -9.86 13.74 2.70
CA GLU A 66 -8.70 13.72 3.59
C GLU A 66 -7.48 13.22 2.81
N THR A 67 -6.29 13.72 3.16
CA THR A 67 -5.04 13.31 2.51
C THR A 67 -3.92 13.15 3.54
N TRP A 68 -3.01 12.23 3.27
CA TRP A 68 -1.80 12.00 4.06
C TRP A 68 -0.59 11.91 3.14
N GLN A 69 0.49 12.57 3.52
CA GLN A 69 1.76 12.58 2.79
C GLN A 69 2.84 11.90 3.64
N GLN A 70 4.08 11.90 3.14
CA GLN A 70 5.20 11.25 3.82
C GLN A 70 5.44 11.80 5.24
N ALA A 71 5.08 13.07 5.50
CA ALA A 71 5.27 13.72 6.79
C ALA A 71 4.35 13.16 7.89
N GLU A 72 3.22 12.56 7.52
CA GLU A 72 2.23 11.97 8.42
C GLU A 72 2.45 10.46 8.64
N LEU A 73 3.35 9.85 7.87
CA LEU A 73 3.66 8.43 7.94
C LEU A 73 4.98 8.16 8.68
N ARG A 74 5.01 7.08 9.47
CA ARG A 74 6.23 6.54 10.09
C ARG A 74 7.02 5.63 9.15
N THR A 75 6.34 5.07 8.16
CA THR A 75 6.95 4.21 7.14
C THR A 75 7.34 5.06 5.94
N HIS A 76 8.59 4.94 5.50
CA HIS A 76 9.02 5.52 4.23
C HIS A 76 8.43 4.70 3.07
N VAL A 77 7.80 5.38 2.10
CA VAL A 77 7.08 4.72 1.01
C VAL A 77 7.96 4.63 -0.23
N GLY A 78 8.71 3.53 -0.32
CA GLY A 78 9.70 3.29 -1.37
C GLY A 78 9.20 3.39 -2.81
N VAL A 79 7.92 3.11 -3.09
CA VAL A 79 7.37 3.27 -4.46
C VAL A 79 7.34 4.74 -4.91
N LYS A 80 7.28 5.70 -3.98
CA LYS A 80 7.31 7.14 -4.27
C LYS A 80 8.71 7.66 -4.56
N GLN A 81 9.72 7.02 -4.00
CA GLN A 81 11.11 7.43 -4.06
C GLN A 81 11.96 6.18 -4.31
N PRO A 82 12.04 5.68 -5.57
CA PRO A 82 12.78 4.47 -5.90
C PRO A 82 14.29 4.73 -5.90
N GLU A 83 14.83 4.97 -4.71
CA GLU A 83 16.26 5.02 -4.43
C GLU A 83 16.79 3.61 -4.16
N PRO A 84 18.12 3.36 -4.24
CA PRO A 84 18.69 2.03 -4.01
C PRO A 84 18.28 1.38 -2.67
N ASP A 85 18.11 2.20 -1.63
CA ASP A 85 17.69 1.83 -0.27
C ASP A 85 16.16 1.86 -0.07
N ALA A 86 15.38 2.12 -1.11
CA ALA A 86 13.93 2.06 -1.02
C ALA A 86 13.45 0.61 -0.89
N LEU A 87 12.54 0.36 0.05
CA LEU A 87 11.97 -0.98 0.23
C LEU A 87 11.01 -1.35 -0.90
N VAL A 88 11.26 -2.52 -1.49
CA VAL A 88 10.32 -3.24 -2.36
C VAL A 88 9.48 -4.21 -1.53
N CYS A 89 10.11 -5.03 -0.68
CA CYS A 89 9.42 -5.96 0.21
C CYS A 89 9.56 -5.53 1.67
N TYR A 90 8.48 -4.98 2.24
CA TYR A 90 8.45 -4.56 3.65
C TYR A 90 8.34 -5.72 4.65
N CYS A 91 7.90 -6.91 4.21
CA CYS A 91 7.84 -8.09 5.08
C CYS A 91 9.23 -8.66 5.39
N PHE A 92 10.12 -8.63 4.40
CA PHE A 92 11.42 -9.31 4.46
C PHE A 92 12.61 -8.37 4.24
N GLY A 93 12.37 -7.05 4.21
CA GLY A 93 13.42 -6.05 4.11
C GLY A 93 14.18 -6.05 2.78
N VAL A 94 13.53 -6.40 1.67
CA VAL A 94 14.19 -6.39 0.34
C VAL A 94 14.20 -4.96 -0.18
N HIS A 95 15.40 -4.40 -0.35
CA HIS A 95 15.59 -3.07 -0.96
C HIS A 95 15.61 -3.16 -2.49
N TYR A 96 15.37 -2.03 -3.16
CA TYR A 96 15.32 -1.96 -4.62
C TYR A 96 16.61 -2.44 -5.28
N ALA A 97 17.76 -2.11 -4.71
CA ALA A 97 19.07 -2.57 -5.19
C ALA A 97 19.27 -4.10 -5.11
N GLU A 98 18.52 -4.77 -4.23
CA GLU A 98 18.63 -6.21 -3.95
C GLU A 98 17.50 -7.03 -4.59
N ALA A 99 16.53 -6.37 -5.23
CA ALA A 99 15.30 -6.95 -5.76
C ALA A 99 15.52 -7.75 -7.07
N ASN A 100 16.43 -8.72 -7.02
CA ASN A 100 16.78 -9.64 -8.11
C ASN A 100 15.91 -10.92 -8.10
N VAL A 101 16.20 -11.83 -9.03
CA VAL A 101 15.47 -13.11 -9.19
C VAL A 101 15.51 -13.96 -7.91
N ALA A 102 16.67 -14.08 -7.25
CA ALA A 102 16.80 -14.89 -6.04
C ALA A 102 15.97 -14.31 -4.87
N ALA A 103 16.00 -12.97 -4.69
CA ALA A 103 15.16 -12.31 -3.71
C ALA A 103 13.67 -12.50 -4.02
N ARG A 104 13.28 -12.37 -5.30
CA ARG A 104 11.90 -12.58 -5.75
C ARG A 104 11.43 -14.01 -5.46
N ASP A 105 12.25 -15.01 -5.78
CA ASP A 105 11.93 -16.42 -5.55
C ASP A 105 11.77 -16.74 -4.05
N TYR A 106 12.65 -16.17 -3.21
CA TYR A 106 12.49 -16.24 -1.76
C TYR A 106 11.15 -15.66 -1.30
N VAL A 107 10.80 -14.44 -1.74
CA VAL A 107 9.52 -13.80 -1.37
C VAL A 107 8.31 -14.61 -1.87
N ILE A 108 8.39 -15.22 -3.05
CA ILE A 108 7.34 -16.12 -3.55
C ILE A 108 7.16 -17.32 -2.61
N ALA A 109 8.26 -17.96 -2.19
CA ALA A 109 8.20 -19.08 -1.28
C ALA A 109 7.57 -18.69 0.07
N GLN A 110 7.99 -17.57 0.66
CA GLN A 110 7.44 -17.07 1.93
C GLN A 110 5.96 -16.64 1.82
N THR A 111 5.56 -16.11 0.66
CA THR A 111 4.15 -15.76 0.41
C THR A 111 3.29 -17.03 0.34
N LYS A 112 3.78 -18.08 -0.33
CA LYS A 112 3.08 -19.38 -0.42
C LYS A 112 2.95 -20.10 0.92
N SER A 113 3.91 -19.91 1.83
CA SER A 113 3.84 -20.47 3.19
C SER A 113 2.98 -19.65 4.15
N GLY A 114 2.37 -18.55 3.70
CA GLY A 114 1.57 -17.67 4.56
C GLY A 114 2.39 -16.87 5.57
N SER A 115 3.70 -16.73 5.35
CA SER A 115 4.62 -16.06 6.29
C SER A 115 4.71 -14.54 6.09
N CYS A 116 4.07 -13.99 5.06
CA CYS A 116 4.06 -12.54 4.82
C CYS A 116 2.89 -11.84 5.53
N ALA A 117 3.11 -10.61 5.96
CA ALA A 117 2.09 -9.74 6.57
C ALA A 117 1.87 -8.46 5.73
N CYS A 118 1.68 -8.62 4.41
CA CYS A 118 1.67 -7.49 3.48
C CYS A 118 0.61 -6.42 3.80
N THR A 119 -0.55 -6.82 4.34
CA THR A 119 -1.63 -5.89 4.72
C THR A 119 -1.19 -4.86 5.76
N THR A 120 -0.27 -5.22 6.65
CA THR A 120 0.20 -4.37 7.76
C THR A 120 1.61 -3.83 7.54
N HIS A 121 2.46 -4.54 6.79
CA HIS A 121 3.84 -4.14 6.52
C HIS A 121 3.99 -3.30 5.26
N ASN A 122 3.23 -3.56 4.18
CA ASN A 122 3.35 -2.81 2.93
C ASN A 122 2.38 -1.62 2.95
N PRO A 123 2.85 -0.37 2.76
CA PRO A 123 2.00 0.82 2.70
C PRO A 123 0.85 0.72 1.69
N SER A 124 0.99 -0.04 0.62
CA SER A 124 -0.09 -0.26 -0.34
C SER A 124 -1.20 -1.20 0.14
N GLY A 125 -0.99 -1.91 1.25
CA GLY A 125 -1.84 -3.01 1.73
C GLY A 125 -1.84 -4.24 0.81
N ARG A 126 -0.93 -4.31 -0.17
CA ARG A 126 -0.88 -5.35 -1.21
C ARG A 126 0.43 -6.12 -1.17
N CYS A 127 0.43 -7.29 -1.80
CA CYS A 127 1.65 -8.09 -1.97
C CYS A 127 2.71 -7.33 -2.78
N CYS A 128 3.91 -7.22 -2.20
CA CYS A 128 5.08 -6.55 -2.78
C CYS A 128 5.60 -7.19 -4.07
N LEU A 129 5.22 -8.43 -4.38
CA LEU A 129 5.64 -9.11 -5.62
C LEU A 129 5.23 -8.36 -6.89
N LYS A 130 4.24 -7.47 -6.81
CA LYS A 130 3.85 -6.58 -7.92
C LYS A 130 4.84 -5.43 -8.16
N ASP A 131 5.64 -5.09 -7.15
CA ASP A 131 6.53 -3.94 -7.14
C ASP A 131 8.00 -4.33 -7.40
N PHE A 132 8.29 -5.63 -7.52
CA PHE A 132 9.59 -6.12 -7.97
C PHE A 132 9.89 -5.61 -9.41
N PRO A 133 11.11 -5.12 -9.68
CA PRO A 133 11.50 -4.70 -11.01
C PRO A 133 11.43 -5.89 -11.99
N ARG A 134 11.19 -5.57 -13.27
CA ARG A 134 11.16 -6.56 -14.36
C ARG A 134 12.54 -6.83 -14.90
#